data_AF-A0AAP0Z7T6-F1
#
_entry.id   AF-A0AAP0Z7T6-F1
#
_cell.length_a   1.000
_cell.length_b   1.000
_cell.length_c   1.000
_cell.angle_alpha   90.00
_cell.angle_beta   90.00
_cell.angle_gamma   90.00
#
_symmetry.space_group_name_H-M   'P 1'
#
loop_
_entity.id
_entity.type
_entity.pdbx_description
1 polymer ?
#
loop_
_entity_poly.entity_id
_entity_poly.type
_entity_poly.pdbx_seq_one_letter_code
_entity_poly.pdbx_strand_id
1 'polypeptide(L)'
;MRCMMLTQKVIRQEIDELRRVMSNDTLTIPSLWECAKPGVLILLWMFLCPLIAFSISGGGFESTLFAVGFSSFIGVIMLFGVMNARGFILAIPKSFREKSKIVNIFKNKIKVYALLYMILNMAFCVLVVFWGVKALLYAMAMIFLSVVLVFSFNADVSRYQLSAFTEIVKAFKAQ
;
A
#
# COMPACT_ATOMS: atom_id res chain seq x y z
N MET A 1 -8.32 14.52 -20.33
CA MET A 1 -7.75 13.36 -19.62
C MET A 1 -7.04 12.48 -20.66
N ARG A 2 -5.72 12.65 -20.85
CA ARG A 2 -4.99 11.96 -21.93
C ARG A 2 -4.70 10.54 -21.47
N CYS A 3 -5.41 9.55 -22.01
CA CYS A 3 -5.10 8.13 -21.81
C CYS A 3 -3.69 7.88 -22.39
N MET A 4 -2.68 7.90 -21.53
CA MET A 4 -1.29 7.71 -21.91
C MET A 4 -1.08 6.21 -22.16
N MET A 5 -0.99 5.80 -23.43
CA MET A 5 -0.68 4.43 -23.81
C MET A 5 0.72 4.05 -23.32
N LEU A 6 0.78 3.34 -22.21
CA LEU A 6 1.98 2.65 -21.74
C LEU A 6 2.20 1.44 -22.67
N THR A 7 3.06 1.57 -23.67
CA THR A 7 3.36 0.46 -24.58
C THR A 7 4.49 -0.41 -24.02
N GLN A 8 4.47 -1.70 -24.30
CA GLN A 8 5.47 -2.65 -23.80
C GLN A 8 6.91 -2.27 -24.21
N LYS A 9 7.07 -1.55 -25.31
CA LYS A 9 8.35 -1.01 -25.78
C LYS A 9 8.93 0.06 -24.84
N VAL A 10 8.09 0.97 -24.34
CA VAL A 10 8.49 2.00 -23.37
C VAL A 10 8.92 1.34 -22.05
N ILE A 11 8.21 0.30 -21.63
CA ILE A 11 8.57 -0.46 -20.42
C ILE A 11 9.94 -1.12 -20.56
N ARG A 12 10.22 -1.78 -21.69
CA ARG A 12 11.53 -2.39 -21.95
C ARG A 12 12.66 -1.36 -22.01
N GLN A 13 12.44 -0.21 -22.65
CA GLN A 13 13.43 0.86 -22.67
C GLN A 13 13.74 1.40 -21.27
N GLU A 14 12.72 1.64 -20.43
CA GLU A 14 12.96 2.07 -19.04
C GLU A 14 13.70 0.99 -18.23
N ILE A 15 13.46 -0.30 -18.49
CA ILE A 15 14.20 -1.41 -17.88
C ILE A 15 15.69 -1.39 -18.29
N ASP A 16 15.98 -1.22 -19.58
CA ASP A 16 17.36 -1.21 -20.09
C ASP A 16 18.13 0.03 -19.62
N GLU A 17 17.45 1.18 -19.52
CA GLU A 17 18.02 2.40 -18.99
C GLU A 17 18.29 2.30 -17.48
N LEU A 18 17.37 1.71 -16.71
CA LEU A 18 17.58 1.41 -15.29
C LEU A 18 18.81 0.51 -15.09
N ARG A 19 18.97 -0.53 -15.93
CA ARG A 19 20.13 -1.44 -15.88
C ARG A 19 21.44 -0.68 -16.08
N ARG A 20 21.48 0.28 -17.01
CA ARG A 20 22.66 1.11 -17.26
C ARG A 20 22.97 2.07 -16.12
N VAL A 21 21.95 2.73 -15.54
CA VAL A 21 22.14 3.65 -14.42
C VAL A 21 22.61 2.90 -13.17
N MET A 22 22.00 1.75 -12.84
CA MET A 22 22.41 0.95 -11.68
C MET A 22 23.80 0.32 -11.82
N SER A 23 24.30 0.13 -13.04
CA SER A 23 25.69 -0.31 -13.26
C SER A 23 26.73 0.78 -12.99
N ASN A 24 26.30 2.05 -12.94
CA ASN A 24 27.17 3.22 -12.79
C ASN A 24 27.03 3.92 -11.42
N ASP A 25 25.89 3.76 -10.74
CA ASP A 25 25.58 4.48 -9.50
C ASP A 25 25.51 3.53 -8.30
N THR A 26 26.08 3.94 -7.17
CA THR A 26 26.08 3.16 -5.93
C THR A 26 24.70 3.22 -5.25
N LEU A 27 24.17 2.06 -4.85
CA LEU A 27 22.88 1.93 -4.17
C LEU A 27 22.88 2.71 -2.84
N THR A 28 22.17 3.84 -2.81
CA THR A 28 21.92 4.57 -1.56
C THR A 28 20.89 3.81 -0.72
N ILE A 29 21.29 3.27 0.43
CA ILE A 29 20.39 2.60 1.38
C ILE A 29 19.42 3.65 1.95
N PRO A 30 18.10 3.53 1.71
CA PRO A 30 17.16 4.50 2.23
C PRO A 30 16.89 4.30 3.72
N SER A 31 16.57 5.39 4.41
CA SER A 31 16.20 5.32 5.83
C SER A 31 14.84 4.62 6.00
N LEU A 32 14.77 3.71 6.98
CA LEU A 32 13.55 2.97 7.31
C LEU A 32 12.40 3.91 7.69
N TRP A 33 12.70 5.04 8.32
CA TRP A 33 11.71 6.00 8.79
C TRP A 33 10.99 6.75 7.66
N GLU A 34 11.70 7.12 6.59
CA GLU A 34 11.09 7.73 5.40
C GLU A 34 10.15 6.75 4.67
N CYS A 35 10.45 5.45 4.74
CA CYS A 35 9.61 4.39 4.19
C CYS A 35 8.38 4.12 5.07
N ALA A 36 8.54 4.20 6.39
CA ALA A 36 7.51 3.87 7.38
C ALA A 36 6.43 4.94 7.56
N LYS A 37 6.77 6.23 7.45
CA LYS A 37 5.83 7.37 7.66
C LYS A 37 4.40 7.18 7.09
N PRO A 38 4.21 6.82 5.81
CA PRO A 38 2.87 6.57 5.25
C PRO A 38 2.19 5.31 5.80
N GLY A 39 2.94 4.26 6.15
CA GLY A 39 2.41 3.03 6.74
C GLY A 39 1.96 3.26 8.18
N VAL A 40 2.72 4.07 8.94
CA VAL A 40 2.34 4.51 10.29
C VAL A 40 1.04 5.32 10.26
N LEU A 41 0.85 6.19 9.25
CA LEU A 41 -0.40 6.93 9.10
C LEU A 41 -1.60 6.01 8.89
N ILE A 42 -1.47 4.97 8.05
CA ILE A 42 -2.52 3.98 7.83
C ILE A 42 -2.80 3.19 9.12
N LEU A 43 -1.76 2.77 9.83
CA LEU A 43 -1.90 2.06 11.10
C LEU A 43 -2.66 2.90 12.14
N LEU A 44 -2.29 4.17 12.29
CA LEU A 44 -2.99 5.10 13.20
C LEU A 44 -4.45 5.27 12.80
N TRP A 45 -4.74 5.36 11.50
CA TRP A 45 -6.10 5.43 10.99
C TRP A 45 -6.90 4.17 11.31
N MET A 46 -6.28 3.00 11.14
CA MET A 46 -6.88 1.70 11.45
C MET A 46 -7.15 1.51 12.94
N PHE A 47 -6.36 2.14 13.81
CA PHE A 47 -6.57 2.12 15.25
C PHE A 47 -7.69 3.09 15.68
N LEU A 48 -7.64 4.35 15.21
CA LEU A 48 -8.53 5.42 15.67
C LEU A 48 -9.98 5.24 15.17
N CYS A 49 -10.18 4.86 13.92
CA CYS A 49 -11.52 4.70 13.33
C CYS A 49 -12.45 3.76 14.12
N PRO A 50 -12.07 2.48 14.36
CA PRO A 50 -12.91 1.55 15.09
C PRO A 50 -12.99 1.90 16.58
N LEU A 51 -11.95 2.49 17.17
CA LEU A 51 -12.00 2.96 18.56
C LEU A 51 -13.14 3.97 18.75
N ILE A 52 -13.21 4.97 17.87
CA ILE A 52 -14.25 6.01 17.92
C ILE A 52 -15.62 5.40 17.59
N ALA A 53 -15.72 4.58 16.54
CA ALA A 53 -16.98 4.02 16.08
C ALA A 53 -17.65 3.11 17.12
N PHE A 54 -16.90 2.20 17.74
CA PHE A 54 -17.44 1.29 18.76
C PHE A 54 -17.69 2.00 20.10
N SER A 55 -16.93 3.06 20.40
CA SER A 55 -17.22 3.92 21.56
C SER A 55 -18.52 4.69 21.40
N ILE A 56 -18.83 5.20 20.21
CA ILE A 56 -20.09 5.92 19.91
C ILE A 56 -21.26 4.95 19.83
N SER A 57 -21.09 3.75 19.28
CA SER A 57 -22.17 2.77 19.16
C SER A 57 -22.62 2.15 20.49
N GLY A 58 -21.97 2.52 21.62
CA GLY A 58 -22.25 1.95 22.93
C GLY A 58 -21.82 0.49 23.06
N GLY A 59 -20.89 0.04 22.22
CA GLY A 59 -20.37 -1.32 22.25
C GLY A 59 -19.66 -1.62 23.57
N GLY A 60 -19.83 -2.84 24.08
CA GLY A 60 -19.10 -3.29 25.27
C GLY A 60 -17.58 -3.21 25.09
N PHE A 61 -16.85 -3.04 26.19
CA PHE A 61 -15.38 -2.91 26.19
C PHE A 61 -14.69 -4.03 25.41
N GLU A 62 -15.14 -5.27 25.55
CA GLU A 62 -14.60 -6.43 24.84
C GLU A 62 -14.77 -6.33 23.32
N SER A 63 -15.93 -5.85 22.85
CA SER A 63 -16.22 -5.70 21.43
C SER A 63 -15.36 -4.60 20.80
N THR A 64 -15.18 -3.49 21.52
CA THR A 64 -14.30 -2.39 21.12
C THR A 64 -12.86 -2.86 21.05
N LEU A 65 -12.37 -3.57 22.08
CA LEU A 65 -11.00 -4.06 22.14
C LEU A 65 -10.72 -5.09 21.04
N PHE A 66 -11.66 -5.99 20.76
CA PHE A 66 -11.56 -6.94 19.66
C PHE A 66 -11.51 -6.23 18.29
N ALA A 67 -12.41 -5.28 18.04
CA ALA A 67 -12.46 -4.56 16.76
C ALA A 67 -11.19 -3.72 16.52
N VAL A 68 -10.72 -3.00 17.55
CA VAL A 68 -9.50 -2.20 17.49
C VAL A 68 -8.26 -3.08 17.35
N GLY A 69 -8.17 -4.17 18.12
CA GLY A 69 -7.06 -5.11 18.04
C GLY A 69 -6.96 -5.76 16.66
N PHE A 70 -8.09 -6.22 16.12
CA PHE A 70 -8.13 -6.88 14.82
C PHE A 70 -7.81 -5.92 13.66
N SER A 71 -8.44 -4.74 13.64
CA SER A 71 -8.16 -3.72 12.63
C SER A 71 -6.71 -3.23 12.69
N SER A 72 -6.15 -3.06 13.88
CA SER A 72 -4.74 -2.68 14.07
C SER A 72 -3.79 -3.76 13.57
N PHE A 73 -4.11 -5.04 13.80
CA PHE A 73 -3.33 -6.15 13.26
C PHE A 73 -3.27 -6.13 11.72
N ILE A 74 -4.41 -5.92 11.05
CA ILE A 74 -4.44 -5.72 9.60
C ILE A 74 -3.64 -4.46 9.19
N GLY A 75 -3.76 -3.38 9.97
CA GLY A 75 -2.98 -2.16 9.77
C GLY A 75 -1.46 -2.39 9.83
N VAL A 76 -0.99 -3.25 10.73
CA VAL A 76 0.43 -3.63 10.82
C VAL A 76 0.87 -4.40 9.58
N ILE A 77 0.07 -5.35 9.12
CA ILE A 77 0.35 -6.09 7.86
C ILE A 77 0.47 -5.10 6.68
N MET A 78 -0.44 -4.13 6.60
CA MET A 78 -0.38 -3.09 5.57
C MET A 78 0.84 -2.18 5.72
N LEU A 79 1.24 -1.83 6.94
CA LEU A 79 2.44 -1.05 7.20
C LEU A 79 3.68 -1.75 6.63
N PHE A 80 3.87 -3.04 6.93
CA PHE A 80 4.98 -3.81 6.37
C PHE A 80 4.91 -3.90 4.85
N GLY A 81 3.71 -4.09 4.28
CA GLY A 81 3.52 -4.08 2.83
C GLY A 81 3.94 -2.76 2.17
N VAL A 82 3.49 -1.62 2.71
CA VAL A 82 3.83 -0.28 2.22
C VAL A 82 5.31 0.02 2.43
N MET A 83 5.87 -0.35 3.58
CA MET A 83 7.28 -0.14 3.89
C MET A 83 8.18 -0.94 2.95
N ASN A 84 7.83 -2.19 2.63
CA ASN A 84 8.53 -3.01 1.64
C ASN A 84 8.43 -2.41 0.23
N ALA A 85 7.23 -1.99 -0.19
CA ALA A 85 7.03 -1.38 -1.51
C ALA A 85 7.80 -0.05 -1.63
N ARG A 86 7.80 0.78 -0.59
CA ARG A 86 8.57 2.03 -0.57
C ARG A 86 10.06 1.79 -0.45
N GLY A 87 10.51 0.87 0.39
CA GLY A 87 11.92 0.49 0.48
C GLY A 87 12.45 0.03 -0.88
N PHE A 88 11.63 -0.71 -1.64
CA PHE A 88 11.94 -1.10 -3.00
C PHE A 88 12.06 0.11 -3.96
N ILE A 89 11.07 1.02 -3.96
CA ILE A 89 11.11 2.25 -4.77
C ILE A 89 12.29 3.15 -4.37
N LEU A 90 12.63 3.16 -3.09
CA LEU A 90 13.67 3.99 -2.53
C LEU A 90 15.09 3.43 -2.74
N ALA A 91 15.22 2.14 -3.07
CA ALA A 91 16.49 1.56 -3.51
C ALA A 91 16.88 1.98 -4.94
N ILE A 92 15.90 2.37 -5.76
CA ILE A 92 16.14 2.87 -7.13
C ILE A 92 16.84 4.24 -7.07
N PRO A 93 17.93 4.48 -7.83
CA PRO A 93 18.65 5.75 -7.82
C PRO A 93 17.74 6.95 -8.13
N LYS A 94 17.98 8.08 -7.45
CA LYS A 94 17.13 9.28 -7.51
C LYS A 94 17.00 9.83 -8.94
N SER A 95 18.09 9.77 -9.71
CA SER A 95 18.17 10.17 -11.13
C SER A 95 17.15 9.44 -12.02
N PHE A 96 16.90 8.16 -11.74
CA PHE A 96 15.90 7.36 -12.46
C PHE A 96 14.50 7.48 -11.85
N ARG A 97 14.41 7.61 -10.52
CA ARG A 97 13.14 7.71 -9.79
C ARG A 97 12.30 8.93 -10.19
N GLU A 98 12.95 10.05 -10.50
CA GLU A 98 12.26 11.29 -10.87
C GLU A 98 11.92 11.37 -12.36
N LYS A 99 12.68 10.67 -13.22
CA LYS A 99 12.46 10.65 -14.67
C LYS A 99 11.51 9.53 -15.12
N SER A 100 11.51 8.39 -14.42
CA SER A 100 10.72 7.21 -14.80
C SER A 100 9.23 7.43 -14.59
N LYS A 101 8.46 7.23 -15.67
CA LYS A 101 7.00 7.29 -15.62
C LYS A 101 6.43 6.09 -14.89
N ILE A 102 7.09 4.93 -14.99
CA ILE A 102 6.66 3.67 -14.36
C ILE A 102 6.70 3.80 -12.83
N VAL A 103 7.79 4.34 -12.27
CA VAL A 103 7.93 4.55 -10.82
C VAL A 103 6.87 5.53 -10.29
N ASN A 104 6.57 6.59 -11.05
CA ASN A 104 5.57 7.57 -10.63
C ASN A 104 4.14 6.99 -10.68
N ILE A 105 3.82 6.18 -11.71
CA ILE A 105 2.54 5.46 -11.79
C ILE A 105 2.39 4.47 -10.63
N PHE A 106 3.45 3.74 -10.30
CA PHE A 106 3.43 2.79 -9.19
C PHE A 106 3.21 3.47 -7.84
N LYS A 107 3.93 4.57 -7.56
CA LYS A 107 3.71 5.40 -6.36
C LYS A 107 2.27 5.91 -6.28
N ASN A 108 1.73 6.40 -7.40
CA ASN A 108 0.38 6.96 -7.42
C ASN A 108 -0.68 5.87 -7.21
N LYS A 109 -0.52 4.68 -7.80
CA LYS A 109 -1.41 3.55 -7.55
C LYS A 109 -1.39 3.13 -6.07
N ILE A 110 -0.22 2.94 -5.46
CA ILE A 110 -0.14 2.61 -4.03
C ILE A 110 -0.87 3.65 -3.19
N LYS A 111 -0.67 4.95 -3.49
CA LYS A 111 -1.37 6.04 -2.79
C LYS A 111 -2.89 5.98 -2.97
N VAL A 112 -3.37 5.75 -4.19
CA VAL A 112 -4.81 5.65 -4.50
C VAL A 112 -5.43 4.44 -3.79
N TYR A 113 -4.83 3.26 -3.86
CA TYR A 113 -5.34 2.06 -3.18
C TYR A 113 -5.34 2.21 -1.66
N ALA A 114 -4.30 2.83 -1.08
CA ALA A 114 -4.26 3.13 0.35
C ALA A 114 -5.37 4.13 0.77
N LEU A 115 -5.58 5.19 -0.01
CA LEU A 115 -6.67 6.15 0.23
C LEU A 115 -8.04 5.50 0.12
N LEU A 116 -8.28 4.70 -0.93
CA LEU A 116 -9.51 3.95 -1.11
C LEU A 116 -9.78 3.01 0.08
N TYR A 117 -8.76 2.31 0.56
CA TYR A 117 -8.88 1.46 1.74
C TYR A 117 -9.26 2.25 2.99
N MET A 118 -8.61 3.39 3.25
CA MET A 118 -8.93 4.25 4.39
C MET A 118 -10.37 4.80 4.34
N ILE A 119 -10.85 5.18 3.15
CA ILE A 119 -12.22 5.66 2.94
C ILE A 119 -13.24 4.53 3.17
N LEU A 120 -13.00 3.35 2.61
CA LEU A 120 -13.88 2.20 2.78
C LEU A 120 -13.93 1.74 4.24
N ASN A 121 -12.79 1.71 4.94
CA ASN A 121 -12.76 1.44 6.38
C ASN A 121 -13.58 2.46 7.18
N MET A 122 -13.48 3.75 6.84
CA MET A 122 -14.29 4.79 7.47
C MET A 122 -15.79 4.56 7.22
N ALA A 123 -16.18 4.21 6.00
CA ALA A 123 -17.58 3.89 5.68
C ALA A 123 -18.11 2.71 6.52
N PHE A 124 -17.31 1.65 6.69
CA PHE A 124 -17.67 0.54 7.58
C PHE A 124 -17.81 0.97 9.05
N CYS A 125 -16.92 1.84 9.53
CA CYS A 125 -17.00 2.38 10.88
C CYS A 125 -18.29 3.21 11.08
N VAL A 126 -18.69 3.99 10.08
CA VAL A 126 -19.95 4.73 10.10
C VAL A 126 -21.16 3.78 10.14
N LEU A 127 -21.14 2.69 9.36
CA LEU A 127 -22.19 1.66 9.40
C LEU A 127 -22.30 0.99 10.77
N VAL A 128 -21.19 0.75 11.47
CA VAL A 128 -21.19 0.23 12.84
C VAL A 128 -21.96 1.16 13.78
N VAL A 129 -21.74 2.48 13.67
CA VAL A 129 -22.42 3.48 14.49
C VAL A 129 -23.93 3.52 14.23
N PHE A 130 -24.35 3.49 12.96
CA PHE A 130 -25.77 3.63 12.60
C PHE A 130 -26.59 2.34 12.79
N TRP A 131 -26.01 1.17 12.53
CA TRP A 131 -26.73 -0.11 12.55
C TRP A 131 -26.37 -1.01 13.73
N GLY A 132 -25.47 -0.59 14.62
CA GLY A 132 -25.07 -1.39 15.79
C GLY A 132 -24.42 -2.71 15.37
N VAL A 133 -23.59 -2.69 14.33
CA VAL A 133 -22.97 -3.89 13.78
C VAL A 133 -22.01 -4.52 14.81
N LYS A 134 -22.14 -5.84 15.02
CA LYS A 134 -21.29 -6.59 15.94
C LYS A 134 -19.82 -6.60 15.48
N ALA A 135 -18.89 -6.59 16.44
CA ALA A 135 -17.45 -6.55 16.18
C ALA A 135 -16.95 -7.70 15.29
N LEU A 136 -17.54 -8.90 15.40
CA LEU A 136 -17.20 -10.03 14.54
C LEU A 136 -17.53 -9.77 13.06
N LEU A 137 -18.70 -9.19 12.78
CA LEU A 137 -19.11 -8.89 11.41
C LEU A 137 -18.25 -7.79 10.80
N TYR A 138 -17.88 -6.78 11.61
CA TYR A 138 -16.90 -5.76 11.23
C TYR A 138 -15.55 -6.41 10.85
N ALA A 139 -15.02 -7.31 11.68
CA ALA A 139 -13.76 -8.01 11.39
C ALA A 139 -13.83 -8.83 10.08
N MET A 140 -14.92 -9.57 9.86
CA MET A 140 -15.13 -10.33 8.62
C MET A 140 -15.17 -9.43 7.38
N ALA A 141 -15.89 -8.30 7.46
CA ALA A 141 -15.95 -7.32 6.38
C ALA A 141 -14.56 -6.72 6.07
N MET A 142 -13.75 -6.46 7.10
CA MET A 142 -12.40 -5.96 6.97
C MET A 142 -11.45 -6.96 6.31
N ILE A 143 -11.55 -8.25 6.65
CA ILE A 143 -10.81 -9.32 5.96
C ILE A 143 -11.19 -9.32 4.49
N PHE A 144 -12.49 -9.41 4.18
CA PHE A 144 -12.98 -9.48 2.81
C PHE A 144 -12.50 -8.27 1.98
N LEU A 145 -12.64 -7.06 2.53
CA LEU A 145 -12.18 -5.83 1.91
C LEU A 145 -10.67 -5.85 1.64
N SER A 146 -9.87 -6.29 2.62
CA SER A 146 -8.41 -6.38 2.47
C SER A 146 -8.01 -7.36 1.36
N VAL A 147 -8.64 -8.54 1.30
CA VAL A 147 -8.36 -9.56 0.28
C VAL A 147 -8.72 -9.05 -1.12
N VAL A 148 -9.91 -8.46 -1.28
CA VAL A 148 -10.36 -7.91 -2.57
C VAL A 148 -9.44 -6.80 -3.06
N LEU A 149 -8.99 -5.91 -2.19
CA LEU A 149 -8.10 -4.82 -2.57
C LEU A 149 -6.68 -5.30 -2.88
N VAL A 150 -6.14 -6.25 -2.11
CA VAL A 150 -4.83 -6.85 -2.40
C VAL A 150 -4.88 -7.59 -3.74
N PHE A 151 -5.95 -8.34 -4.01
CA PHE A 151 -6.12 -9.03 -5.28
C PHE A 151 -6.26 -8.06 -6.45
N SER A 152 -7.06 -7.01 -6.28
CA SER A 152 -7.23 -5.95 -7.29
C SER A 152 -5.92 -5.23 -7.57
N PHE A 153 -5.14 -4.92 -6.53
CA PHE A 153 -3.81 -4.33 -6.67
C PHE A 153 -2.85 -5.26 -7.42
N ASN A 154 -2.82 -6.56 -7.08
CA ASN A 154 -1.98 -7.54 -7.77
C ASN A 154 -2.39 -7.72 -9.24
N ALA A 155 -3.69 -7.77 -9.54
CA ALA A 155 -4.21 -7.84 -10.91
C ALA A 155 -3.87 -6.59 -11.73
N ASP A 156 -3.90 -5.42 -11.09
CA ASP A 156 -3.47 -4.17 -11.71
C ASP A 156 -1.97 -4.19 -11.99
N VAL A 157 -1.14 -4.55 -11.02
CA VAL A 157 0.32 -4.56 -11.14
C VAL A 157 0.79 -5.59 -12.18
N SER A 158 0.17 -6.77 -12.25
CA SER A 158 0.54 -7.83 -13.19
C SER A 158 0.38 -7.40 -14.65
N ARG A 159 -0.58 -6.51 -14.95
CA ARG A 159 -0.79 -5.96 -16.30
C ARG A 159 0.34 -5.06 -16.79
N TYR A 160 1.11 -4.44 -15.90
CA TYR A 160 2.11 -3.42 -16.27
C TYR A 160 3.55 -3.96 -16.41
N GLN A 161 3.77 -5.28 -16.41
CA GLN A 161 5.13 -5.89 -16.33
C GLN A 161 6.01 -5.33 -15.20
N LEU A 162 5.38 -4.70 -14.20
CA LEU A 162 6.05 -4.15 -13.02
C LEU A 162 6.76 -5.25 -12.24
N SER A 163 6.27 -6.50 -12.31
CA SER A 163 6.96 -7.66 -11.77
C SER A 163 8.35 -7.83 -12.38
N ALA A 164 8.52 -7.69 -13.70
CA ALA A 164 9.83 -7.79 -14.35
C ALA A 164 10.77 -6.65 -13.93
N PHE A 165 10.24 -5.42 -13.82
CA PHE A 165 10.97 -4.28 -13.29
C PHE A 165 11.41 -4.53 -11.83
N THR A 166 10.52 -5.15 -11.04
CA THR A 166 10.77 -5.50 -9.64
C THR A 166 11.85 -6.57 -9.50
N GLU A 167 11.83 -7.59 -10.35
CA GLU A 167 12.83 -8.65 -10.35
C GLU A 167 14.21 -8.15 -10.73
N ILE A 168 14.32 -7.28 -11.73
CA ILE A 168 15.63 -6.75 -12.15
C ILE A 168 16.26 -5.94 -11.02
N VAL A 169 15.51 -5.04 -10.38
CA VAL A 169 16.02 -4.28 -9.23
C VAL A 169 16.39 -5.21 -8.07
N LYS A 170 15.61 -6.27 -7.80
CA LYS A 170 15.95 -7.25 -6.77
C LYS A 170 17.24 -8.01 -7.11
N ALA A 171 17.42 -8.43 -8.37
CA ALA A 171 18.62 -9.12 -8.82
C ALA A 171 19.88 -8.26 -8.63
N PHE A 172 19.80 -6.98 -8.95
CA PHE A 172 20.90 -6.03 -8.75
C PHE A 172 21.15 -5.66 -7.29
N LYS A 173 20.16 -5.76 -6.39
CA LYS A 173 20.34 -5.57 -4.95
C LYS A 173 21.04 -6.77 -4.28
N ALA A 174 20.98 -7.95 -4.91
CA ALA A 174 21.58 -9.18 -4.41
C ALA A 174 23.04 -9.39 -4.86
N GLN A 175 23.54 -8.57 -5.79
CA GLN A 175 24.96 -8.45 -6.15
C GLN A 175 25.64 -7.40 -5.28
#